data_AF-A0A960WN64-F1
#
_entry.id   AF-A0A960WN64-F1
#
_cell.length_a   1.000
_cell.length_b   1.000
_cell.length_c   1.000
_cell.angle_alpha   90.00
_cell.angle_beta   90.00
_cell.angle_gamma   90.00
#
_symmetry.space_group_name_H-M   'P 1'
#
loop_
_entity.id
_entity.type
_entity.pdbx_description
1 polymer ?
#
loop_
_entity_poly.entity_id
_entity_poly.type
_entity_poly.pdbx_seq_one_letter_code
_entity_poly.pdbx_strand_id
1 'polypeptide(L)' 'MPGVVSLNTRIDPEISAALLTASMQRKIQRLQPFTQQDIVAEALRDWLSKNGFLTA' A
#
# COMPACT_ATOMS: atom_id res chain seq x y z
N MET A 1 -16.19 2.82 13.30
CA MET A 1 -14.89 2.38 12.78
C MET A 1 -14.62 3.21 11.53
N PRO A 2 -13.55 4.00 11.43
CA PRO A 2 -13.30 4.74 10.20
C PRO A 2 -13.20 3.73 9.04
N GLY A 3 -14.14 3.81 8.10
CA GLY A 3 -14.32 2.81 7.06
C GLY A 3 -13.21 2.87 6.02
N VAL A 4 -12.80 1.71 5.51
CA VAL A 4 -11.93 1.64 4.32
C VAL A 4 -12.76 2.05 3.10
N VAL A 5 -12.21 2.92 2.26
CA VAL A 5 -12.83 3.35 0.99
C VAL A 5 -12.06 2.73 -0.18
N SER A 6 -12.78 2.18 -1.16
CA SER A 6 -12.16 1.60 -2.36
C SER A 6 -11.51 2.68 -3.23
N LEU A 7 -10.24 2.45 -3.59
CA LEU A 7 -9.53 3.24 -4.61
C LEU A 7 -9.35 2.37 -5.85
N ASN A 8 -9.88 2.83 -7.00
CA ASN A 8 -9.62 2.21 -8.30
C ASN A 8 -8.62 3.08 -9.08
N THR A 9 -7.49 2.50 -9.46
CA THR A 9 -6.49 3.16 -10.29
C THR A 9 -5.76 2.12 -11.13
N ARG A 10 -5.14 2.56 -12.23
CA ARG A 10 -4.26 1.73 -13.05
C ARG A 10 -2.81 2.05 -12.69
N ILE A 11 -1.99 1.02 -12.58
CA ILE A 11 -0.57 1.11 -12.28
C ILE A 11 0.23 0.36 -13.33
N ASP A 12 1.54 0.63 -13.36
CA ASP A 12 2.47 -0.12 -14.20
C ASP A 12 2.41 -1.63 -13.86
N PRO A 13 2.40 -2.53 -14.87
CA PRO A 13 2.44 -3.98 -14.64
C PRO A 13 3.60 -4.43 -13.75
N GLU A 14 4.78 -3.80 -13.85
CA GLU A 14 5.93 -4.14 -13.00
C GLU A 14 5.67 -3.82 -11.53
N ILE A 15 5.01 -2.68 -11.25
CA ILE A 15 4.60 -2.30 -9.90
C ILE A 15 3.57 -3.29 -9.36
N SER A 16 2.61 -3.72 -10.20
CA SER A 16 1.61 -4.72 -9.81
C SER A 16 2.24 -6.05 -9.41
N ALA A 17 3.20 -6.55 -10.21
CA ALA A 17 3.93 -7.78 -9.93
C ALA A 17 4.76 -7.66 -8.64
N ALA A 18 5.52 -6.56 -8.49
CA ALA A 18 6.33 -6.31 -7.30
C ALA A 18 5.48 -6.21 -6.02
N LEU A 19 4.31 -5.56 -6.09
CA LEU A 19 3.37 -5.44 -4.97
C LEU A 19 2.83 -6.81 -4.53
N LEU A 20 2.49 -7.69 -5.50
CA LEU A 20 2.06 -9.05 -5.20
C LEU A 20 3.18 -9.85 -4.53
N THR A 21 4.40 -9.80 -5.05
CA THR A 21 5.56 -10.48 -4.47
C THR A 21 5.84 -9.99 -3.05
N ALA A 22 5.86 -8.68 -2.82
CA ALA A 22 6.08 -8.10 -1.50
C ALA A 22 4.99 -8.54 -0.50
N SER A 23 3.73 -8.50 -0.90
CA SER A 23 2.60 -8.97 -0.07
C SER A 23 2.77 -10.43 0.34
N MET A 24 3.12 -11.31 -0.61
CA MET A 24 3.31 -12.75 -0.34
C MET A 24 4.51 -13.01 0.57
N GLN A 25 5.67 -12.42 0.28
CA GLN A 25 6.89 -12.61 1.06
C GLN A 25 6.70 -12.15 2.51
N ARG A 26 6.10 -10.97 2.70
CA ARG A 26 5.83 -10.42 4.04
C ARG A 26 4.83 -11.27 4.82
N LYS A 27 3.80 -11.82 4.15
CA LYS A 27 2.85 -12.75 4.77
C LYS A 27 3.53 -14.02 5.28
N ILE A 28 4.42 -14.62 4.49
CA ILE A 28 5.19 -15.81 4.88
C ILE A 28 6.07 -15.49 6.10
N GLN A 29 6.69 -14.33 6.10
CA GLN A 29 7.57 -13.87 7.18
C GLN A 29 6.81 -13.30 8.40
N ARG A 30 5.46 -13.25 8.35
CA ARG A 30 4.60 -12.63 9.37
C ARG A 30 4.96 -11.16 9.66
N LEU A 31 5.37 -10.41 8.64
CA LEU A 31 5.72 -9.00 8.73
C LEU A 31 4.56 -8.12 8.24
N GLN A 32 4.14 -7.15 9.06
CA GLN A 32 3.16 -6.14 8.64
C GLN A 32 3.84 -4.92 8.00
N PRO A 33 3.24 -4.24 7.02
CA PRO A 33 1.99 -4.60 6.33
C PRO A 33 2.19 -5.77 5.36
N PHE A 34 1.27 -6.75 5.30
CA PHE A 34 1.36 -7.85 4.33
C PHE A 34 0.24 -7.90 3.30
N THR A 35 -0.83 -7.11 3.42
CA THR A 35 -1.86 -7.04 2.38
C THR A 35 -1.48 -5.97 1.35
N GLN A 36 -1.87 -6.16 0.09
CA GLN A 36 -1.64 -5.13 -0.93
C GLN A 36 -2.30 -3.80 -0.55
N GLN A 37 -3.49 -3.85 0.07
CA GLN A 37 -4.19 -2.67 0.56
C GLN A 37 -3.36 -1.91 1.61
N ASP A 38 -2.82 -2.61 2.62
CA ASP A 38 -2.06 -1.97 3.69
C ASP A 38 -0.73 -1.42 3.18
N ILE A 39 -0.06 -2.14 2.28
CA ILE A 39 1.18 -1.68 1.64
C ILE A 39 0.92 -0.42 0.82
N VAL A 40 -0.16 -0.39 0.02
CA VAL A 40 -0.56 0.79 -0.75
C VAL A 40 -0.93 1.94 0.17
N ALA A 41 -1.68 1.69 1.25
CA ALA A 41 -2.07 2.73 2.21
C ALA A 41 -0.85 3.34 2.91
N GLU A 42 0.14 2.53 3.30
CA GLU A 42 1.40 3.01 3.89
C GLU A 42 2.21 3.84 2.90
N ALA A 43 2.41 3.34 1.68
CA ALA A 43 3.15 4.05 0.64
C ALA A 43 2.48 5.38 0.25
N LEU A 44 1.15 5.40 0.11
CA LEU A 44 0.40 6.62 -0.20
C LEU A 44 0.42 7.60 0.97
N ARG A 45 0.30 7.14 2.22
CA ARG A 45 0.41 8.01 3.40
C ARG A 45 1.78 8.70 3.44
N ASP A 46 2.85 7.94 3.24
CA ASP A 46 4.22 8.48 3.21
C ASP A 46 4.39 9.51 2.08
N TRP A 47 3.98 9.16 0.85
CA TRP A 47 4.09 10.07 -0.29
C TRP A 47 3.25 11.35 -0.09
N LEU A 48 2.00 11.23 0.35
CA LEU A 48 1.11 12.38 0.57
C LEU A 48 1.61 13.29 1.69
N SER A 49 2.13 12.71 2.78
CA SER A 49 2.71 13.47 3.88
C SER A 49 3.95 14.24 3.45
N LYS A 50 4.88 13.57 2.75
CA LYS A 50 6.10 14.19 2.20
C LYS A 50 5.82 15.36 1.27
N ASN A 51 4.68 15.36 0.59
CA ASN A 51 4.28 16.42 -0.33
C ASN A 51 3.29 17.42 0.27
N GLY A 52 3.01 17.35 1.58
CA GLY A 52 2.12 18.30 2.27
C GLY A 52 0.62 18.12 1.97
N PHE A 53 0.21 17.02 1.34
CA PHE A 53 -1.20 16.71 1.05
C PHE A 53 -1.90 15.99 2.21
N LEU A 54 -1.14 15.43 3.15
CA LEU A 54 -1.64 14.82 4.36
C LEU A 54 -0.83 15.31 5.56
N THR A 55 -1.43 16.13 6.40
CA THR A 55 -0.88 16.49 7.71
C THR A 55 -1.32 15.42 8.70
N ALA A 56 -0.35 14.73 9.31
CA ALA A 56 -0.63 13.79 10.40
C ALA A 56 -1.16 14.52 11.64
#